data_AF-A0A1H3TF10-F1
#
_entry.id   AF-A0A1H3TF10-F1
#
_cell.length_a   1.000
_cell.length_b   1.000
_cell.length_c   1.000
_cell.angle_alpha   90.00
_cell.angle_beta   90.00
_cell.angle_gamma   90.00
#
_symmetry.space_group_name_H-M   'P 1'
#
loop_
_entity.id
_entity.type
_entity.pdbx_description
1 polymer ?
#
loop_
_entity_poly.entity_id
_entity_poly.type
_entity_poly.pdbx_seq_one_letter_code
_entity_poly.pdbx_strand_id
1 'polypeptide(L)'
;MRVQAPTAHTPLIGYDWPDTGGRVMGVGEFATIAGVRALVMNHLYPDDGSVSEREFAAAAANDFAGPIHVSDDLDVIDVSAMLEPTTPCTGTARG
;
A
#
# COMPACT_ATOMS: atom_id res chain seq x y z
N MET A 1 17.92 -10.68 0.95
CA MET A 1 17.67 -9.62 1.95
C MET A 1 16.64 -10.15 2.93
N ARG A 2 16.94 -10.24 4.23
CA ARG A 2 15.94 -10.61 5.24
C ARG A 2 15.27 -9.31 5.68
N VAL A 3 13.98 -9.18 5.40
CA VAL A 3 13.22 -8.05 5.93
C VAL A 3 12.86 -8.36 7.39
N GLN A 4 13.24 -7.47 8.30
CA GLN A 4 12.91 -7.58 9.71
C GLN A 4 11.99 -6.41 10.04
N ALA A 5 10.74 -6.71 10.40
CA ALA A 5 9.82 -5.72 10.96
C ALA A 5 10.06 -5.69 12.47
N PRO A 6 10.71 -4.64 13.02
CA PRO A 6 11.04 -4.58 14.44
C PRO A 6 9.79 -4.35 15.32
N THR A 7 8.66 -3.96 14.71
CA THR A 7 7.33 -3.83 15.32
C THR A 7 6.40 -4.96 14.90
N ALA A 8 5.39 -5.26 15.74
CA ALA A 8 4.28 -6.16 15.38
C ALA A 8 3.31 -5.56 14.32
N HIS A 9 3.52 -4.30 13.93
CA HIS A 9 2.71 -3.56 12.97
C HIS A 9 3.61 -3.00 11.87
N THR A 10 3.22 -3.11 10.60
CA THR A 10 3.87 -2.40 9.50
C THR A 10 3.28 -0.99 9.45
N PRO A 11 4.06 0.07 9.72
CA PRO A 11 3.52 1.43 9.69
C PRO A 11 3.15 1.81 8.26
N LEU A 12 2.21 2.74 8.15
CA LEU A 12 1.82 3.29 6.86
C LEU A 12 2.98 4.06 6.20
N ILE A 13 3.68 4.87 7.00
CA ILE A 13 4.85 5.66 6.62
C ILE A 13 6.04 5.20 7.45
N GLY A 14 7.19 5.00 6.81
CA GLY A 14 8.40 4.60 7.51
C GLY A 14 8.91 5.68 8.48
N TYR A 15 9.55 5.25 9.57
CA TYR A 15 10.10 6.14 10.59
C TYR A 15 11.40 5.59 11.17
N ASP A 16 12.23 6.48 11.70
CA ASP A 16 13.46 6.09 12.40
C ASP A 16 13.13 5.65 13.83
N TRP A 17 13.60 4.46 14.22
CA TRP A 17 13.41 3.90 15.56
C TRP A 17 14.45 4.50 16.53
N PRO A 18 14.04 5.38 17.47
CA PRO A 18 14.98 6.19 18.26
C PRO A 18 15.97 5.36 19.10
N ASP A 19 15.52 4.23 19.65
CA ASP A 19 16.28 3.42 20.60
C ASP A 19 17.16 2.33 19.97
N THR A 20 17.10 2.13 18.65
CA THR A 20 17.88 1.08 17.97
C THR A 20 18.77 1.60 16.85
N GLY A 21 18.60 2.87 16.45
CA GLY A 21 19.26 3.44 15.27
C GLY A 21 18.84 2.79 13.96
N GLY A 22 17.81 1.93 14.00
CA GLY A 22 17.22 1.26 12.83
C GLY A 22 16.07 2.07 12.24
N ARG A 23 15.72 1.79 10.99
CA ARG A 23 14.54 2.35 10.32
C ARG A 23 13.44 1.30 10.26
N VAL A 24 12.22 1.68 10.58
CA VAL A 24 11.02 0.88 10.32
C VAL A 24 10.48 1.30 8.96
N MET A 25 10.36 0.35 8.05
CA MET A 25 9.87 0.62 6.71
C MET A 25 8.35 0.81 6.72
N GLY A 26 7.88 1.75 5.89
CA GLY A 26 6.47 1.87 5.58
C GLY A 26 5.98 0.68 4.75
N VAL A 27 4.66 0.47 4.72
CA VAL A 27 4.06 -0.63 3.95
C VAL A 27 4.35 -0.53 2.44
N GLY A 28 4.40 0.69 1.90
CA GLY A 28 4.78 0.93 0.49
C GLY A 28 6.24 0.56 0.22
N GLU A 29 7.17 1.05 1.04
CA GLU A 29 8.60 0.72 0.95
C GLU A 29 8.84 -0.80 1.04
N PHE A 30 8.15 -1.45 1.99
CA PHE A 30 8.18 -2.90 2.15
C PHE A 30 7.67 -3.64 0.89
N ALA A 31 6.53 -3.22 0.35
CA ALA A 31 5.93 -3.82 -0.85
C ALA A 31 6.86 -3.72 -2.07
N THR A 32 7.49 -2.55 -2.26
CA THR A 32 8.46 -2.31 -3.33
C THR A 32 9.68 -3.22 -3.21
N ILE A 33 10.26 -3.35 -2.01
CA ILE A 33 11.43 -4.22 -1.77
C ILE A 33 11.06 -5.71 -1.94
N ALA A 34 9.86 -6.10 -1.52
CA ALA A 34 9.37 -7.45 -1.69
C ALA A 34 9.07 -7.79 -3.16
N GLY A 35 8.99 -6.79 -4.06
CA GLY A 35 8.71 -6.98 -5.48
C GLY A 35 7.30 -7.51 -5.74
N VAL A 36 6.33 -7.14 -4.89
CA VAL A 36 4.93 -7.56 -5.09
C VAL A 36 4.32 -6.83 -6.28
N ARG A 37 3.36 -7.47 -6.94
CA ARG A 37 2.65 -6.87 -8.08
C ARG A 37 1.48 -5.98 -7.66
N ALA A 38 0.95 -6.19 -6.46
CA ALA A 38 -0.19 -5.49 -5.89
C ALA A 38 -0.08 -5.52 -4.36
N LEU A 39 -0.68 -4.52 -3.70
CA LEU A 39 -0.72 -4.39 -2.25
C LEU A 39 -2.18 -4.36 -1.77
N VAL A 40 -2.55 -5.30 -0.92
CA VAL A 40 -3.83 -5.29 -0.21
C VAL A 40 -3.56 -4.98 1.25
N MET A 41 -4.15 -3.91 1.77
CA MET A 41 -3.99 -3.46 3.15
C MET A 41 -5.23 -3.83 3.97
N ASN A 42 -5.00 -4.38 5.16
CA ASN A 42 -6.03 -4.68 6.15
C ASN A 42 -5.51 -4.32 7.55
N HIS A 43 -6.36 -4.50 8.57
CA HIS A 43 -6.01 -4.21 9.97
C HIS A 43 -5.41 -2.80 10.13
N LEU A 44 -6.16 -1.82 9.61
CA LEU A 44 -5.74 -0.43 9.53
C LEU A 44 -5.79 0.22 10.92
N TYR A 45 -4.92 1.20 11.15
CA TYR A 45 -4.93 1.98 12.39
C TYR A 45 -4.59 3.45 12.08
N PRO A 46 -5.30 4.42 12.70
CA PRO A 46 -6.48 4.23 13.53
C PRO A 46 -7.70 3.76 12.71
N ASP A 47 -8.50 2.86 13.30
CA ASP A 47 -9.75 2.32 12.72
C ASP A 47 -10.97 2.98 13.37
N ASP A 48 -10.89 4.30 13.57
CA ASP A 48 -11.96 5.13 14.14
C ASP A 48 -12.57 6.06 13.08
N GLY A 49 -12.23 5.85 11.81
CA GLY A 49 -12.63 6.68 10.69
C GLY A 49 -11.94 8.04 10.61
N SER A 50 -10.95 8.33 11.46
CA SER A 50 -10.19 9.58 11.39
C SER A 50 -9.23 9.66 10.20
N VAL A 51 -8.90 8.50 9.61
CA VAL A 51 -8.11 8.37 8.38
C VAL A 51 -8.94 7.64 7.34
N SER A 52 -9.14 8.27 6.19
CA SER A 52 -9.89 7.69 5.07
C SER A 52 -9.08 6.62 4.33
N GLU A 53 -9.76 5.69 3.66
CA GLU A 53 -9.12 4.73 2.74
C GLU A 53 -8.21 5.42 1.72
N ARG A 54 -8.63 6.58 1.21
CA ARG A 54 -7.84 7.38 0.27
C ARG A 54 -6.52 7.84 0.87
N GLU A 55 -6.51 8.21 2.15
CA GLU A 55 -5.29 8.64 2.85
C GLU A 55 -4.37 7.45 3.11
N PHE A 56 -4.91 6.28 3.49
CA PHE A 56 -4.14 5.03 3.56
C PHE A 56 -3.50 4.69 2.22
N ALA A 57 -4.29 4.68 1.14
CA ALA A 57 -3.80 4.39 -0.19
C ALA A 57 -2.72 5.39 -0.64
N ALA A 58 -2.95 6.69 -0.43
CA ALA A 58 -2.02 7.74 -0.83
C ALA A 58 -0.67 7.63 -0.11
N ALA A 59 -0.68 7.29 1.18
CA ALA A 59 0.55 7.16 1.94
C ALA A 59 1.41 5.96 1.47
N ALA A 60 0.79 4.81 1.18
CA ALA A 60 1.48 3.66 0.60
C ALA A 60 1.98 3.94 -0.83
N ALA A 61 1.21 4.70 -1.62
CA ALA A 61 1.54 5.06 -3.00
C ALA A 61 2.77 5.98 -3.13
N ASN A 62 3.22 6.61 -2.04
CA ASN A 62 4.47 7.39 -2.04
C ASN A 62 5.69 6.53 -2.37
N ASP A 63 5.67 5.25 -1.98
CA ASP A 63 6.81 4.33 -2.14
C ASP A 63 6.50 3.13 -3.06
N PHE A 64 5.22 2.78 -3.26
CA PHE A 64 4.79 1.64 -4.07
C PHE A 64 3.96 2.07 -5.28
N ALA A 65 4.44 1.76 -6.48
CA ALA A 65 3.81 2.17 -7.75
C ALA A 65 2.77 1.18 -8.29
N GLY A 66 2.59 0.02 -7.63
CA GLY A 66 1.60 -0.97 -8.05
C GLY A 66 0.19 -0.65 -7.59
N PRO A 67 -0.82 -1.42 -8.03
CA PRO A 67 -2.18 -1.34 -7.54
C PRO A 67 -2.25 -1.51 -6.01
N ILE A 68 -3.01 -0.64 -5.35
CA ILE A 68 -3.23 -0.65 -3.90
C ILE A 68 -4.72 -0.79 -3.65
N HIS A 69 -5.08 -1.72 -2.77
CA HIS A 69 -6.44 -1.93 -2.28
C HIS A 69 -6.46 -1.76 -0.76
N VAL A 70 -7.35 -0.91 -0.27
CA VAL A 70 -7.59 -0.72 1.17
C VAL A 70 -8.86 -1.48 1.49
N SER A 71 -8.73 -2.55 2.29
CA SER A 71 -9.83 -3.48 2.51
C SER A 71 -10.76 -2.96 3.59
N ASP A 72 -12.06 -3.14 3.36
CA ASP A 72 -13.10 -3.03 4.38
C ASP A 72 -13.56 -4.41 4.88
N ASP A 73 -14.37 -4.41 5.93
CA ASP A 73 -15.02 -5.61 6.42
C ASP A 73 -15.90 -6.25 5.33
N LEU A 74 -15.73 -7.57 5.16
CA LEU A 74 -16.45 -8.41 4.18
C LEU A 74 -16.13 -8.09 2.70
N ASP A 75 -15.04 -7.38 2.44
CA ASP A 75 -14.65 -7.04 1.09
C ASP A 75 -14.26 -8.27 0.24
N VAL A 76 -14.60 -8.22 -1.05
CA VAL A 76 -14.35 -9.29 -2.02
C VAL A 76 -13.45 -8.76 -3.13
N ILE A 77 -12.21 -9.24 -3.14
CA ILE A 77 -11.17 -8.72 -4.02
C ILE A 77 -10.99 -9.66 -5.22
N ASP A 78 -11.22 -9.15 -6.43
CA ASP A 78 -10.78 -9.80 -7.65
C ASP A 78 -9.32 -9.44 -7.96
N VAL A 79 -8.41 -10.34 -7.57
CA VAL A 79 -6.97 -10.16 -7.78
C VAL A 79 -6.60 -10.11 -9.26
N SER A 80 -7.36 -10.79 -10.14
CA SER A 80 -7.06 -10.75 -11.58
C SER A 80 -7.35 -9.37 -12.12
N ALA A 81 -8.55 -8.84 -11.83
CA ALA A 81 -8.94 -7.49 -12.24
C ALA A 81 -8.01 -6.41 -11.67
N MET A 82 -7.55 -6.57 -10.43
CA MET A 82 -6.60 -5.66 -9.79
C MET A 82 -5.25 -5.58 -10.52
N LEU A 83 -4.85 -6.66 -11.21
CA LEU A 83 -3.57 -6.78 -11.90
C LEU A 83 -3.64 -6.46 -13.40
N GLU A 84 -4.83 -6.20 -13.93
CA GLU A 84 -5.00 -5.83 -15.33
C GLU A 84 -4.38 -4.44 -15.59
N PRO A 85 -3.60 -4.27 -16.68
CA PRO A 85 -3.09 -2.95 -17.06
C PRO A 85 -4.25 -2.00 -17.32
N THR A 86 -4.26 -0.84 -16.66
CA THR A 86 -5.18 0.24 -17.04
C THR A 86 -4.83 0.66 -18.47
N THR A 87 -5.62 0.18 -19.42
CA THR A 87 -5.46 0.60 -20.82
C THR A 87 -5.69 2.12 -20.84
N PRO A 88 -4.72 2.94 -21.30
CA PRO A 88 -4.95 4.35 -21.40
C PRO A 88 -6.14 4.55 -22.35
N CYS A 89 -7.13 5.32 -21.93
CA CYS A 89 -8.20 5.78 -22.82
C CYS A 89 -7.56 6.55 -23.98
N THR A 90 -7.24 5.87 -25.08
CA THR A 90 -6.95 6.53 -26.35
C THR A 90 -8.29 7.06 -26.85
N GLY A 91 -8.65 8.23 -26.35
CA GLY A 91 -9.74 9.03 -26.89
C GLY A 91 -9.48 9.16 -28.38
N THR A 92 -10.33 8.53 -29.18
CA THR A 92 -10.40 8.76 -30.61
C THR A 92 -10.83 10.21 -30.78
N ALA A 93 -9.89 11.12 -31.00
CA ALA A 93 -10.18 12.40 -31.62
C ALA A 93 -10.74 12.05 -33.01
N ARG A 94 -12.06 12.02 -33.13
CA ARG A 94 -12.72 12.00 -34.43
C ARG A 94 -12.45 13.37 -35.06
N GLY A 95 -11.85 13.34 -36.25
CA GLY A 95 -11.58 14.51 -37.07
C GLY A 95 -12.83 15.11 -37.72
#